data_AF-D2VHC1-F1
#
_entry.id   AF-D2VHC1-F1
#
_cell.length_a   1.000
_cell.length_b   1.000
_cell.length_c   1.000
_cell.angle_alpha   90.00
_cell.angle_beta   90.00
_cell.angle_gamma   90.00
#
_symmetry.space_group_name_H-M   'P 1'
#
loop_
_entity.id
_entity.type
_entity.pdbx_description
1 polymer ?
#
loop_
_entity_poly.entity_id
_entity_poly.type
_entity_poly.pdbx_seq_one_letter_code
_entity_poly.pdbx_strand_id
1 'polypeptide(L)'
;MISNTVNNSNNNAPNASEPIEIKLNYLMKKHDDDQIIEQSLPSFSPLENLQDLKDYIANQFNSNLMNDDEEPKSVKIVKVKDFKAKSGKKFRALHTDEDWTNSINSILQHRLDSSTTTSVEPFIVDFKIRMKKSKKDKVSNDKSERKAERELKKQERQEKRRFQKEESQKVHADDLILVDESTGIASKMNPEISRIIIDGNNLFFQTNTLRGLILKSKKKHQVEELLVHMAKKYSQFSETTFNQKLNLMHVVFDASSNQVNGTSNDGTFVVSSAKKEGFTIADDMLVELANRQNIAGTLDSCLFVTSDRGLRERLKSIGAKCIKSGRWMAFAHAHLCPNAATTSIDEWTAQLWSQVTNESN
;
A
#
# COMPACT_ATOMS: atom_id res chain seq x y z
N MET A 1 -61.60 70.09 -20.77
CA MET A 1 -62.26 68.80 -20.46
C MET A 1 -61.24 67.69 -20.58
N ILE A 2 -60.58 67.34 -19.47
CA ILE A 2 -59.79 66.12 -19.33
C ILE A 2 -60.00 65.71 -17.87
N SER A 3 -60.76 64.64 -17.66
CA SER A 3 -61.08 64.08 -16.35
C SER A 3 -59.98 63.09 -15.96
N ASN A 4 -59.26 63.41 -14.89
CA ASN A 4 -58.28 62.52 -14.26
C ASN A 4 -59.01 61.41 -13.50
N THR A 5 -58.74 60.17 -13.90
CA THR A 5 -59.20 58.97 -13.19
C THR A 5 -58.01 58.41 -12.41
N VAL A 6 -58.15 58.38 -11.08
CA VAL A 6 -57.18 57.79 -10.15
C VAL A 6 -57.46 56.28 -10.08
N ASN A 7 -56.51 55.46 -10.52
CA ASN A 7 -56.57 54.00 -10.37
C ASN A 7 -55.82 53.56 -9.11
N ASN A 8 -56.57 52.93 -8.20
CA ASN A 8 -56.07 52.22 -7.03
C ASN A 8 -55.19 51.04 -7.44
N SER A 9 -53.92 51.08 -7.04
CA SER A 9 -53.02 49.94 -7.06
C SER A 9 -53.40 48.95 -5.95
N ASN A 10 -53.89 47.77 -6.35
CA ASN A 10 -54.15 46.64 -5.47
C ASN A 10 -52.84 46.10 -4.89
N ASN A 11 -52.74 46.11 -3.56
CA ASN A 11 -51.76 45.37 -2.79
C ASN A 11 -52.00 43.86 -2.98
N ASN A 12 -51.12 43.19 -3.72
CA ASN A 12 -51.05 41.72 -3.67
C ASN A 12 -50.55 41.31 -2.28
N ALA A 13 -51.41 40.64 -1.53
CA ALA A 13 -51.08 40.00 -0.26
C ALA A 13 -49.91 39.01 -0.45
N PRO A 14 -49.00 38.88 0.53
CA PRO A 14 -47.90 37.93 0.44
C PRO A 14 -48.45 36.50 0.39
N ASN A 15 -48.02 35.75 -0.63
CA ASN A 15 -48.33 34.33 -0.81
C ASN A 15 -48.13 33.56 0.49
N ALA A 16 -49.12 32.74 0.86
CA ALA A 16 -49.05 31.84 2.01
C ALA A 16 -47.74 31.05 1.96
N SER A 17 -46.91 31.22 2.98
CA SER A 17 -45.60 30.60 3.04
C SER A 17 -45.75 29.07 3.14
N GLU A 18 -44.87 28.34 2.44
CA GLU A 18 -44.91 26.88 2.42
C GLU A 18 -44.45 26.25 3.76
N PRO A 19 -44.89 25.03 4.09
CA PRO A 19 -44.44 24.32 5.28
C PRO A 19 -42.96 23.87 5.19
N ILE A 20 -42.19 23.97 6.27
CA ILE A 20 -40.82 23.40 6.37
C ILE A 20 -40.93 22.00 6.99
N GLU A 21 -40.29 20.99 6.41
CA GLU A 21 -40.21 19.65 7.02
C GLU A 21 -38.88 19.48 7.76
N ILE A 22 -38.91 19.37 9.09
CA ILE A 22 -37.72 19.18 9.91
C ILE A 22 -37.61 17.70 10.31
N LYS A 23 -36.45 17.06 10.07
CA LYS A 23 -36.20 15.67 10.48
C LYS A 23 -35.15 15.60 11.59
N LEU A 24 -35.56 15.22 12.80
CA LEU A 24 -34.62 14.99 13.91
C LEU A 24 -34.15 13.54 13.90
N ASN A 25 -32.84 13.32 13.73
CA ASN A 25 -32.25 11.99 13.68
C ASN A 25 -31.37 11.71 14.92
N TYR A 26 -31.86 10.87 15.83
CA TYR A 26 -31.16 10.57 17.07
C TYR A 26 -30.14 9.45 16.87
N LEU A 27 -28.86 9.75 17.06
CA LEU A 27 -27.81 8.73 17.06
C LEU A 27 -27.29 8.50 18.48
N MET A 28 -27.77 7.45 19.13
CA MET A 28 -27.27 7.04 20.43
C MET A 28 -26.16 6.00 20.30
N LYS A 29 -24.92 6.39 20.61
CA LYS A 29 -23.81 5.43 20.73
C LYS A 29 -23.93 4.64 22.04
N LYS A 30 -24.63 3.51 22.03
CA LYS A 30 -24.56 2.50 23.10
C LYS A 30 -23.65 1.37 22.63
N HIS A 31 -22.40 1.33 23.13
CA HIS A 31 -21.43 0.23 22.99
C HIS A 31 -21.28 -0.38 21.58
N ASP A 32 -20.25 0.04 20.84
CA ASP A 32 -19.76 -0.47 19.53
C ASP A 32 -20.74 -0.76 18.38
N ASP A 33 -22.04 -0.83 18.62
CA ASP A 33 -23.11 -0.89 17.64
C ASP A 33 -23.85 0.46 17.63
N ASP A 34 -23.65 1.20 16.54
CA ASP A 34 -24.36 2.46 16.29
C ASP A 34 -25.83 2.15 15.94
N GLN A 35 -26.74 2.14 16.93
CA GLN A 35 -28.18 2.15 16.64
C GLN A 35 -28.63 3.56 16.26
N ILE A 36 -29.19 3.68 15.05
CA ILE A 36 -29.82 4.90 14.56
C ILE A 36 -31.31 4.80 14.87
N ILE A 37 -31.84 5.71 15.68
CA ILE A 37 -33.28 5.86 15.86
C ILE A 37 -33.70 7.05 15.00
N GLU A 38 -34.28 6.75 13.84
CA GLU A 38 -34.89 7.76 12.98
C GLU A 38 -36.32 8.02 13.46
N GLN A 39 -36.61 9.27 13.84
CA GLN A 39 -37.96 9.72 14.11
C GLN A 39 -38.29 10.87 13.17
N SER A 40 -39.19 10.63 12.23
CA SER A 40 -39.76 11.69 11.40
C SER A 40 -40.71 12.53 12.25
N LEU A 41 -40.45 13.83 12.33
CA LEU A 41 -41.36 14.77 13.00
C LEU A 41 -42.48 15.22 12.04
N PRO A 42 -43.62 15.70 12.57
CA PRO A 42 -44.68 16.26 11.75
C PRO A 42 -44.18 17.46 10.92
N SER A 43 -44.72 17.59 9.70
CA SER A 43 -44.49 18.74 8.81
C SER A 43 -45.05 20.02 9.44
N PHE A 44 -44.28 21.10 9.44
CA PHE A 44 -44.64 22.34 10.10
C PHE A 44 -45.41 23.29 9.20
N SER A 45 -46.50 23.89 9.69
CA SER A 45 -46.92 25.21 9.19
C SER A 45 -45.78 26.23 9.38
N PRO A 46 -45.69 27.27 8.56
CA PRO A 46 -44.52 28.14 8.50
C PRO A 46 -44.28 28.78 9.86
N LEU A 47 -43.20 28.37 10.54
CA LEU A 47 -42.74 29.07 11.73
C LEU A 47 -42.24 30.42 11.24
N GLU A 48 -42.96 31.49 11.58
CA GLU A 48 -42.72 32.83 11.03
C GLU A 48 -41.47 33.50 11.63
N ASN A 49 -40.92 32.97 12.74
CA ASN A 49 -39.72 33.52 13.34
C ASN A 49 -38.74 32.45 13.89
N LEU A 50 -37.48 32.87 14.03
CA LEU A 50 -36.34 32.08 14.49
C LEU A 50 -36.52 31.54 15.93
N GLN A 51 -37.23 32.27 16.78
CA GLN A 51 -37.38 31.94 18.19
C GLN A 51 -38.29 30.72 18.37
N ASP A 52 -39.41 30.66 17.64
CA ASP A 52 -40.34 29.52 17.69
C ASP A 52 -39.68 28.22 17.24
N LEU A 53 -38.80 28.29 16.24
CA LEU A 53 -38.02 27.14 15.78
C LEU A 53 -37.00 26.68 16.83
N LYS A 54 -36.32 27.61 17.49
CA LYS A 54 -35.39 27.30 18.60
C LYS A 54 -36.13 26.66 19.76
N ASP A 55 -37.25 27.24 20.18
CA ASP A 55 -38.04 26.77 21.32
C ASP A 55 -38.66 25.40 21.03
N TYR A 56 -39.16 25.17 19.82
CA TYR A 56 -39.67 23.86 19.43
C TYR A 56 -38.58 22.79 19.42
N ILE A 57 -37.42 23.06 18.80
CA ILE A 57 -36.29 22.13 18.78
C ILE A 57 -35.84 21.82 20.23
N ALA A 58 -35.74 22.83 21.08
CA ALA A 58 -35.40 22.68 22.49
C ALA A 58 -36.44 21.84 23.26
N ASN A 59 -37.73 22.07 23.04
CA ASN A 59 -38.82 21.32 23.67
C ASN A 59 -38.86 19.86 23.22
N GLN A 60 -38.65 19.57 21.94
CA GLN A 60 -38.52 18.20 21.42
C GLN A 60 -37.28 17.50 21.97
N PHE A 61 -36.18 18.23 22.17
CA PHE A 61 -35.00 17.66 22.83
C PHE A 61 -35.30 17.34 24.29
N ASN A 62 -35.89 18.26 25.04
CA ASN A 62 -36.16 18.06 26.47
C ASN A 62 -37.16 16.94 26.72
N SER A 63 -38.21 16.83 25.90
CA SER A 63 -39.21 15.75 26.02
C SER A 63 -38.67 14.36 25.66
N ASN A 64 -37.79 14.25 24.65
CA ASN A 64 -37.25 12.95 24.22
C ASN A 64 -35.99 12.50 25.00
N LEU A 65 -35.30 13.40 25.72
CA LEU A 65 -34.14 13.07 26.56
C LEU A 65 -34.51 12.74 28.01
N MET A 66 -35.70 13.14 28.47
CA MET A 66 -36.19 12.94 29.83
C MET A 66 -37.13 11.74 29.87
N ASN A 67 -36.58 10.52 29.86
CA ASN A 67 -37.28 9.39 30.45
C ASN A 67 -36.88 9.29 31.92
N ASP A 68 -37.89 9.07 32.76
CA ASP A 68 -37.91 9.15 34.22
C ASP A 68 -36.60 8.75 34.95
N ASP A 69 -36.22 9.59 35.93
CA ASP A 69 -35.22 9.40 37.00
C ASP A 69 -33.71 9.59 36.74
N GLU A 70 -33.24 10.00 35.55
CA GLU A 70 -31.82 10.35 35.36
C GLU A 70 -31.57 11.87 35.16
N GLU A 71 -30.59 12.42 35.88
CA GLU A 71 -30.13 13.81 35.69
C GLU A 71 -29.85 14.12 34.21
N PRO A 72 -30.16 15.36 33.73
CA PRO A 72 -29.96 15.75 32.34
C PRO A 72 -28.54 15.43 31.87
N LYS A 73 -28.39 14.42 31.03
CA LYS A 73 -27.12 14.15 30.36
C LYS A 73 -26.84 15.32 29.43
N SER A 74 -25.87 16.16 29.80
CA SER A 74 -25.54 17.38 29.06
C SER A 74 -25.39 17.10 27.56
N VAL A 75 -26.30 17.62 26.76
CA VAL A 75 -26.22 17.63 25.29
C VAL A 75 -25.11 18.61 24.94
N LYS A 76 -24.01 18.13 24.35
CA LYS A 76 -22.86 19.01 24.04
C LYS A 76 -22.70 19.37 22.58
N ILE A 77 -23.33 18.62 21.67
CA ILE A 77 -23.14 18.83 20.23
C ILE A 77 -24.41 18.47 19.50
N VAL A 78 -25.01 19.49 18.88
CA VAL A 78 -26.00 19.32 17.83
C VAL A 78 -25.30 19.49 16.49
N LYS A 79 -25.62 18.62 15.53
CA LYS A 79 -24.99 18.61 14.23
C LYS A 79 -26.02 18.77 13.14
N VAL A 80 -25.89 19.83 12.34
CA VAL A 80 -26.80 20.12 11.22
C VAL A 80 -26.14 19.68 9.91
N LYS A 81 -26.91 19.03 9.04
CA LYS A 81 -26.50 18.68 7.68
C LYS A 81 -27.21 19.59 6.68
N ASP A 82 -26.41 20.40 6.00
CA ASP A 82 -26.87 21.24 4.90
C ASP A 82 -26.77 20.44 3.59
N PHE A 83 -27.88 20.31 2.88
CA PHE A 83 -27.95 19.50 1.65
C PHE A 83 -27.46 20.24 0.40
N LYS A 84 -27.15 21.55 0.44
CA LYS A 84 -26.79 22.31 -0.77
C LYS A 84 -25.31 22.64 -0.95
N ALA A 85 -24.44 22.24 -0.02
CA ALA A 85 -23.02 22.34 -0.28
C ALA A 85 -22.60 21.30 -1.34
N LYS A 86 -22.32 21.74 -2.57
CA LYS A 86 -21.58 20.93 -3.58
C LYS A 86 -20.24 20.39 -3.05
N SER A 87 -19.83 20.80 -1.85
CA SER A 87 -18.68 20.31 -1.06
C SER A 87 -19.05 19.29 0.02
N GLY A 88 -19.86 18.29 -0.31
CA GLY A 88 -19.97 17.05 0.49
C GLY A 88 -20.77 17.15 1.80
N LYS A 89 -21.47 16.05 2.09
CA LYS A 89 -22.33 15.82 3.25
C LYS A 89 -21.55 15.87 4.58
N LYS A 90 -21.17 17.04 5.08
CA LYS A 90 -20.47 17.19 6.37
C LYS A 90 -21.35 17.86 7.41
N PHE A 91 -21.57 17.15 8.51
CA PHE A 91 -22.23 17.69 9.69
C PHE A 91 -21.34 18.73 10.39
N ARG A 92 -21.83 19.95 10.62
CA ARG A 92 -21.17 20.97 11.46
C ARG A 92 -21.60 20.82 12.91
N ALA A 93 -20.64 20.80 13.84
CA ALA A 93 -20.93 20.79 15.28
C ALA A 93 -21.32 22.20 15.75
N LEU A 94 -22.42 22.31 16.50
CA LEU A 94 -22.89 23.55 17.11
C LEU A 94 -22.55 23.52 18.60
N HIS A 95 -21.75 24.49 19.05
CA HIS A 95 -21.27 24.57 20.43
C HIS A 95 -21.74 25.82 21.17
N THR A 96 -22.08 26.88 20.45
CA THR A 96 -22.48 28.18 21.00
C THR A 96 -23.84 28.63 20.44
N ASP A 97 -24.48 29.60 21.10
CA ASP A 97 -25.72 30.22 20.60
C ASP A 97 -25.50 30.95 19.26
N GLU A 98 -24.27 31.43 19.03
CA GLU A 98 -23.84 32.02 17.77
C GLU A 98 -23.77 30.97 16.65
N ASP A 99 -23.23 29.76 16.92
CA ASP A 99 -23.22 28.66 15.96
C ASP A 99 -24.65 28.26 15.54
N TRP A 100 -25.56 28.21 16.51
CA TRP A 100 -26.98 27.94 16.28
C TRP A 100 -27.62 29.01 15.41
N THR A 101 -27.45 30.27 15.78
CA THR A 101 -28.04 31.41 15.06
C THR A 101 -27.52 31.48 13.63
N ASN A 102 -26.21 31.28 13.43
CA ASN A 102 -25.61 31.25 12.09
C ASN A 102 -26.12 30.08 11.25
N SER A 103 -26.29 28.90 11.86
CA SER A 103 -26.79 27.72 11.12
C SER A 103 -28.25 27.86 10.72
N ILE A 104 -29.10 28.38 11.61
CA ILE A 104 -30.51 28.61 11.29
C ILE A 104 -30.66 29.77 10.29
N ASN A 105 -29.91 30.87 10.44
CA ASN A 105 -29.94 31.96 9.46
C ASN A 105 -29.49 31.49 8.08
N SER A 106 -28.49 30.61 8.00
CA SER A 106 -28.08 29.98 6.73
C SER A 106 -29.21 29.15 6.12
N ILE A 107 -29.98 28.42 6.94
CA ILE A 107 -31.16 27.65 6.49
C ILE A 107 -32.27 28.58 5.98
N LEU A 108 -32.58 29.64 6.72
CA LEU A 108 -33.64 30.59 6.38
C LEU A 108 -33.28 31.41 5.13
N GLN A 109 -32.05 31.91 5.03
CA GLN A 109 -31.58 32.63 3.86
C GLN A 109 -31.63 31.75 2.61
N HIS A 110 -31.23 30.48 2.75
CA HIS A 110 -31.32 29.53 1.65
C HIS A 110 -32.77 29.33 1.16
N ARG A 111 -33.75 29.29 2.07
CA ARG A 111 -35.17 29.23 1.72
C ARG A 111 -35.61 30.46 0.92
N LEU A 112 -35.20 31.65 1.35
CA LEU A 112 -35.52 32.90 0.65
C LEU A 112 -34.94 32.87 -0.78
N ASP A 113 -33.70 32.42 -0.94
CA ASP A 113 -33.03 32.34 -2.25
C ASP A 113 -33.65 31.28 -3.17
N SER A 114 -34.21 30.19 -2.62
CA SER A 114 -34.83 29.09 -3.39
C SER A 114 -36.30 29.30 -3.75
N SER A 115 -36.95 30.33 -3.21
CA SER A 115 -38.33 30.72 -3.55
C SER A 115 -38.53 31.14 -5.03
N THR A 116 -37.46 31.23 -5.81
CA THR A 116 -37.47 31.55 -7.25
C THR A 116 -37.64 30.33 -8.16
N THR A 117 -37.56 29.11 -7.63
CA THR A 117 -37.69 27.87 -8.40
C THR A 117 -39.02 27.17 -8.13
N THR A 118 -39.79 26.88 -9.18
CA THR A 118 -41.14 26.26 -9.17
C THR A 118 -41.19 24.80 -8.67
N SER A 119 -40.12 24.29 -8.06
CA SER A 119 -40.04 22.91 -7.57
C SER A 119 -40.23 22.89 -6.06
N VAL A 120 -41.39 22.39 -5.62
CA VAL A 120 -41.80 22.29 -4.22
C VAL A 120 -41.16 21.05 -3.59
N GLU A 121 -39.85 21.11 -3.31
CA GLU A 121 -39.19 20.07 -2.53
C GLU A 121 -39.06 20.49 -1.05
N PRO A 122 -39.43 19.61 -0.09
CA PRO A 122 -39.30 19.91 1.33
C PRO A 122 -37.84 20.10 1.72
N PHE A 123 -37.57 21.16 2.49
CA PHE A 123 -36.22 21.44 2.99
C PHE A 123 -35.91 20.62 4.24
N ILE A 124 -35.21 19.49 4.07
CA ILE A 124 -34.89 18.55 5.16
C ILE A 124 -33.63 19.01 5.91
N VAL A 125 -33.77 19.22 7.22
CA VAL A 125 -32.64 19.49 8.13
C VAL A 125 -32.41 18.30 9.05
N ASP A 126 -31.27 17.61 8.90
CA ASP A 126 -30.88 16.51 9.80
C ASP A 126 -30.13 17.04 11.03
N PHE A 127 -30.64 16.76 12.23
CA PHE A 127 -29.95 17.04 13.49
C PHE A 127 -29.37 15.76 14.09
N LYS A 128 -28.07 15.73 14.42
CA LYS A 128 -27.40 14.58 15.08
C LYS A 128 -26.85 14.94 16.45
N ILE A 129 -27.29 14.23 17.49
CA ILE A 129 -26.83 14.44 18.88
C ILE A 129 -25.75 13.43 19.25
N ARG A 130 -24.74 13.84 20.05
CA ARG A 130 -23.79 12.92 20.70
C ARG A 130 -23.78 13.11 22.21
N MET A 131 -24.19 12.08 22.94
CA MET A 131 -24.08 12.01 24.39
C MET A 131 -22.66 11.58 24.80
N LYS A 132 -22.03 12.31 25.73
CA LYS A 132 -20.69 11.97 26.26
C LYS A 132 -20.88 11.37 27.65
N LYS A 133 -20.51 10.11 27.88
CA LYS A 133 -20.51 9.53 29.24
C LYS A 133 -19.61 10.36 30.16
N SER A 134 -20.08 10.62 31.39
CA SER A 134 -19.29 11.28 32.43
C SER A 134 -18.04 10.43 32.69
N LYS A 135 -16.89 11.09 32.70
CA LYS A 135 -15.57 10.48 32.56
C LYS A 135 -14.86 10.35 33.92
N LYS A 136 -15.61 10.13 35.01
CA LYS A 136 -15.03 10.27 36.37
C LYS A 136 -14.50 8.99 37.01
N ASP A 137 -14.99 7.79 36.65
CA ASP A 137 -14.55 6.55 37.36
C ASP A 137 -13.80 5.50 36.50
N LYS A 138 -13.53 5.77 35.22
CA LYS A 138 -12.90 4.78 34.29
C LYS A 138 -11.43 4.99 33.95
N VAL A 139 -10.73 5.94 34.61
CA VAL A 139 -9.38 6.37 34.17
C VAL A 139 -8.23 5.58 34.82
N SER A 140 -8.45 4.89 35.95
CA SER A 140 -7.38 4.13 36.62
C SER A 140 -7.23 2.70 36.08
N ASN A 141 -8.32 1.93 35.90
CA ASN A 141 -8.22 0.54 35.43
C ASN A 141 -7.85 0.40 33.94
N ASP A 142 -8.38 1.27 33.06
CA ASP A 142 -8.10 1.22 31.60
C ASP A 142 -6.62 1.53 31.29
N LYS A 143 -5.92 2.27 32.16
CA LYS A 143 -4.49 2.57 31.98
C LYS A 143 -3.58 1.39 32.32
N SER A 144 -3.97 0.58 33.31
CA SER A 144 -3.28 -0.64 33.73
C SER A 144 -3.43 -1.73 32.67
N GLU A 145 -4.66 -2.00 32.24
CA GLU A 145 -4.96 -3.02 31.21
C GLU A 145 -4.31 -2.67 29.88
N ARG A 146 -4.36 -1.41 29.43
CA ARG A 146 -3.65 -0.97 28.21
C ARG A 146 -2.13 -1.08 28.32
N LYS A 147 -1.56 -0.97 29.52
CA LYS A 147 -0.11 -1.14 29.72
C LYS A 147 0.27 -2.62 29.62
N ALA A 148 -0.49 -3.50 30.25
CA ALA A 148 -0.31 -4.94 30.18
C ALA A 148 -0.49 -5.47 28.74
N GLU A 149 -1.52 -5.02 28.01
CA GLU A 149 -1.76 -5.42 26.62
C GLU A 149 -0.60 -4.97 25.70
N ARG A 150 -0.05 -3.77 25.92
CA ARG A 150 1.11 -3.27 25.17
C ARG A 150 2.39 -4.06 25.46
N GLU A 151 2.60 -4.45 26.72
CA GLU A 151 3.74 -5.28 27.10
C GLU A 151 3.63 -6.69 26.48
N LEU A 152 2.44 -7.29 26.50
CA LEU A 152 2.18 -8.59 25.88
C LEU A 152 2.43 -8.55 24.37
N LYS A 153 1.88 -7.56 23.66
CA LYS A 153 2.13 -7.35 22.21
C LYS A 153 3.60 -7.09 21.91
N LYS A 154 4.34 -6.45 22.82
CA LYS A 154 5.78 -6.22 22.67
C LYS A 154 6.56 -7.52 22.83
N GLN A 155 6.21 -8.36 23.79
CA GLN A 155 6.80 -9.68 23.99
C GLN A 155 6.55 -10.60 22.80
N GLU A 156 5.29 -10.71 22.32
CA GLU A 156 4.96 -11.50 21.12
C GLU A 156 5.75 -11.05 19.89
N ARG A 157 5.91 -9.73 19.69
CA ARG A 157 6.72 -9.20 18.58
C ARG A 157 8.21 -9.52 18.74
N GLN A 158 8.73 -9.51 19.98
CA GLN A 158 10.13 -9.86 20.25
C GLN A 158 10.37 -11.36 20.02
N GLU A 159 9.45 -12.20 20.47
CA GLU A 159 9.52 -13.65 20.28
C GLU A 159 9.41 -14.02 18.80
N LYS A 160 8.44 -13.44 18.07
CA LYS A 160 8.33 -13.61 16.61
C LYS A 160 9.61 -13.18 15.88
N ARG A 161 10.24 -12.09 16.31
CA ARG A 161 11.53 -11.64 15.74
C ARG A 161 12.67 -12.59 16.08
N ARG A 162 12.72 -13.14 17.29
CA ARG A 162 13.72 -14.16 17.67
C ARG A 162 13.55 -15.43 16.83
N PHE A 163 12.33 -15.94 16.74
CA PHE A 163 12.03 -17.12 15.93
C PHE A 163 12.41 -16.91 14.45
N GLN A 164 12.02 -15.78 13.86
CA GLN A 164 12.41 -15.42 12.49
C GLN A 164 13.92 -15.31 12.31
N LYS A 165 14.64 -14.78 13.31
CA LYS A 165 16.10 -14.68 13.28
C LYS A 165 16.75 -16.05 13.33
N GLU A 166 16.32 -16.93 14.24
CA GLU A 166 16.84 -18.30 14.35
C GLU A 166 16.57 -19.11 13.07
N GLU A 167 15.36 -19.00 12.51
CA GLU A 167 14.99 -19.64 11.26
C GLU A 167 15.83 -19.13 10.08
N SER A 168 16.01 -17.80 9.96
CA SER A 168 16.88 -17.23 8.93
C SER A 168 18.34 -17.65 9.10
N GLN A 169 18.84 -17.79 10.33
CA GLN A 169 20.18 -18.28 10.62
C GLN A 169 20.35 -19.74 10.16
N LYS A 170 19.37 -20.61 10.43
CA LYS A 170 19.39 -22.00 9.90
C LYS A 170 19.42 -22.01 8.38
N VAL A 171 18.58 -21.20 7.74
CA VAL A 171 18.56 -21.07 6.27
C VAL A 171 19.87 -20.50 5.71
N HIS A 172 20.67 -19.78 6.50
CA HIS A 172 21.98 -19.26 6.06
C HIS A 172 23.14 -20.22 6.27
N ALA A 173 23.03 -21.19 7.18
CA ALA A 173 24.11 -22.14 7.46
C ALA A 173 24.50 -22.97 6.22
N ASP A 174 23.54 -23.30 5.35
CA ASP A 174 23.78 -24.11 4.16
C ASP A 174 24.05 -23.28 2.89
N ASP A 175 24.29 -21.96 3.01
CA ASP A 175 24.66 -21.15 1.85
C ASP A 175 26.13 -21.34 1.52
N LEU A 176 26.42 -21.53 0.22
CA LEU A 176 27.79 -21.62 -0.24
C LEU A 176 28.48 -20.26 -0.05
N ILE A 177 29.59 -20.25 0.70
CA ILE A 177 30.40 -19.05 0.92
C ILE A 177 31.43 -18.96 -0.21
N LEU A 178 31.25 -18.00 -1.13
CA LEU A 178 32.16 -17.76 -2.25
C LEU A 178 33.07 -16.54 -2.05
N VAL A 179 32.77 -15.68 -1.08
CA VAL A 179 33.56 -14.48 -0.79
C VAL A 179 33.72 -14.42 0.72
N ASP A 180 34.95 -14.33 1.18
CA ASP A 180 35.24 -14.08 2.58
C ASP A 180 34.79 -12.66 2.93
N GLU A 181 33.87 -12.54 3.89
CA GLU A 181 33.29 -11.26 4.28
C GLU A 181 34.30 -10.32 4.96
N SER A 182 35.33 -10.90 5.60
CA SER A 182 36.34 -10.16 6.34
C SER A 182 37.43 -9.61 5.45
N THR A 183 37.85 -10.39 4.45
CA THR A 183 38.95 -10.02 3.55
C THR A 183 38.47 -9.49 2.20
N GLY A 184 37.21 -9.76 1.82
CA GLY A 184 36.68 -9.46 0.49
C GLY A 184 37.28 -10.32 -0.62
N ILE A 185 38.14 -11.29 -0.27
CA ILE A 185 38.82 -12.16 -1.23
C ILE A 185 37.83 -13.22 -1.70
N ALA A 186 37.69 -13.35 -3.01
CA ALA A 186 36.88 -14.41 -3.58
C ALA A 186 37.56 -15.77 -3.36
N SER A 187 36.82 -16.69 -2.78
CA SER A 187 37.22 -18.08 -2.64
C SER A 187 37.23 -18.75 -4.02
N LYS A 188 37.96 -19.85 -4.17
CA LYS A 188 37.83 -20.69 -5.36
C LYS A 188 36.45 -21.36 -5.35
N MET A 189 35.78 -21.40 -6.50
CA MET A 189 34.54 -22.17 -6.65
C MET A 189 34.81 -23.65 -6.36
N ASN A 190 33.88 -24.34 -5.69
CA ASN A 190 33.99 -25.78 -5.51
C ASN A 190 34.07 -26.47 -6.89
N PRO A 191 35.12 -27.27 -7.17
CA PRO A 191 35.31 -27.96 -8.45
C PRO A 191 34.10 -28.79 -8.92
N GLU A 192 33.30 -29.31 -7.99
CA GLU A 192 32.09 -30.09 -8.30
C GLU A 192 31.00 -29.26 -8.99
N ILE A 193 31.00 -27.93 -8.82
CA ILE A 193 29.98 -27.04 -9.39
C ILE A 193 30.30 -26.79 -10.86
N SER A 194 29.68 -27.57 -11.74
CA SER A 194 29.81 -27.41 -13.19
C SER A 194 28.58 -26.74 -13.82
N ARG A 195 27.52 -26.46 -13.06
CA ARG A 195 26.28 -25.85 -13.56
C ARG A 195 25.86 -24.69 -12.67
N ILE A 196 25.64 -23.52 -13.24
CA ILE A 196 25.18 -22.33 -12.52
C ILE A 196 23.84 -21.89 -13.12
N ILE A 197 22.82 -21.73 -12.28
CA ILE A 197 21.48 -21.35 -12.69
C ILE A 197 21.11 -20.08 -11.91
N ILE A 198 20.82 -19.01 -12.64
CA ILE A 198 20.71 -17.65 -12.11
C ILE A 198 19.28 -17.16 -12.25
N ASP A 199 18.72 -16.71 -11.12
CA ASP A 199 17.53 -15.88 -11.08
C ASP A 199 17.89 -14.44 -11.48
N GLY A 200 17.63 -14.11 -12.74
CA GLY A 200 17.96 -12.80 -13.32
C GLY A 200 17.15 -11.66 -12.70
N ASN A 201 15.93 -11.92 -12.24
CA ASN A 201 15.07 -10.90 -11.64
C ASN A 201 15.61 -10.43 -10.29
N ASN A 202 16.14 -11.35 -9.49
CA ASN A 202 16.79 -11.02 -8.23
C ASN A 202 18.09 -10.23 -8.40
N LEU A 203 18.73 -10.27 -9.58
CA LEU A 203 19.96 -9.52 -9.86
C LEU A 203 19.72 -8.02 -10.13
N PHE A 204 18.52 -7.61 -10.53
CA PHE A 204 18.21 -6.22 -10.90
C PHE A 204 18.52 -5.16 -9.82
N PHE A 205 18.57 -5.56 -8.56
CA PHE A 205 18.68 -4.63 -7.43
C PHE A 205 20.00 -4.72 -6.67
N GLN A 206 20.97 -5.49 -7.18
CA GLN A 206 22.22 -5.78 -6.47
C GLN A 206 23.21 -4.62 -6.47
N THR A 207 23.18 -3.75 -7.48
CA THR A 207 24.05 -2.57 -7.57
C THR A 207 23.22 -1.31 -7.74
N ASN A 208 23.76 -0.17 -7.31
CA ASN A 208 23.12 1.14 -7.49
C ASN A 208 22.96 1.47 -8.98
N THR A 209 23.89 1.04 -9.82
CA THR A 209 23.83 1.17 -11.28
C THR A 209 22.63 0.41 -11.86
N LEU A 210 22.48 -0.88 -11.55
CA LEU A 210 21.34 -1.69 -12.04
C LEU A 210 20.01 -1.15 -11.52
N ARG A 211 19.95 -0.80 -10.22
CA ARG A 211 18.77 -0.21 -9.59
C ARG A 211 18.38 1.13 -10.24
N GLY A 212 19.37 1.97 -10.55
CA GLY A 212 19.17 3.24 -11.25
C GLY A 212 18.58 3.03 -12.65
N LEU A 213 19.13 2.10 -13.41
CA LEU A 213 18.66 1.78 -14.77
C LEU A 213 17.22 1.22 -14.76
N ILE A 214 16.89 0.33 -13.82
CA ILE A 214 15.54 -0.26 -13.70
C ILE A 214 14.52 0.76 -13.19
N LEU A 215 14.77 1.37 -12.03
CA LEU A 215 13.76 2.19 -11.34
C LEU A 215 13.64 3.60 -11.90
N LYS A 216 14.76 4.24 -12.27
CA LYS A 216 14.77 5.64 -12.72
C LYS A 216 14.65 5.74 -14.23
N SER A 217 15.49 5.01 -14.96
CA SER A 217 15.54 5.09 -16.42
C SER A 217 14.55 4.17 -17.12
N LYS A 218 13.93 3.23 -16.40
CA LYS A 218 12.99 2.22 -16.94
C LYS A 218 13.59 1.38 -18.08
N LYS A 219 14.91 1.18 -18.08
CA LYS A 219 15.68 0.50 -19.12
C LYS A 219 15.79 -1.01 -18.88
N LYS A 220 14.65 -1.68 -18.64
CA LYS A 220 14.63 -3.10 -18.25
C LYS A 220 15.40 -4.01 -19.22
N HIS A 221 15.12 -3.87 -20.51
CA HIS A 221 15.76 -4.69 -21.55
C HIS A 221 17.29 -4.57 -21.53
N GLN A 222 17.81 -3.34 -21.47
CA GLN A 222 19.25 -3.12 -21.47
C GLN A 222 19.92 -3.63 -20.17
N VAL A 223 19.17 -3.70 -19.08
CA VAL A 223 19.62 -4.31 -17.83
C VAL A 223 19.65 -5.84 -17.94
N GLU A 224 18.65 -6.45 -18.59
CA GLU A 224 18.68 -7.89 -18.93
C GLU A 224 19.91 -8.22 -19.78
N GLU A 225 20.20 -7.42 -20.81
CA GLU A 225 21.39 -7.56 -21.66
C GLU A 225 22.70 -7.45 -20.86
N LEU A 226 22.81 -6.45 -19.98
CA LEU A 226 24.00 -6.27 -19.14
C LEU A 226 24.23 -7.48 -18.21
N LEU A 227 23.18 -8.01 -17.59
CA LEU A 227 23.28 -9.19 -16.73
C LEU A 227 23.68 -10.45 -17.52
N VAL A 228 23.10 -10.62 -18.70
CA VAL A 228 23.46 -11.70 -19.63
C VAL A 228 24.92 -11.56 -20.08
N HIS A 229 25.37 -10.35 -20.40
CA HIS A 229 26.76 -10.08 -20.76
C HIS A 229 27.73 -10.44 -19.62
N MET A 230 27.41 -10.09 -18.37
CA MET A 230 28.21 -10.47 -17.20
C MET A 230 28.29 -11.99 -17.03
N ALA A 231 27.14 -12.68 -17.07
CA ALA A 231 27.08 -14.13 -16.92
C ALA A 231 27.81 -14.86 -18.06
N LYS A 232 27.70 -14.35 -19.29
CA LYS A 232 28.38 -14.88 -20.47
C LYS A 232 29.89 -14.70 -20.37
N LYS A 233 30.37 -13.50 -20.00
CA LYS A 233 31.80 -13.25 -19.73
C LYS A 233 32.32 -14.21 -18.66
N TYR A 234 31.59 -14.38 -17.55
CA TYR A 234 31.97 -15.36 -16.52
C TYR A 234 32.12 -16.77 -17.09
N SER A 235 31.11 -17.24 -17.83
CA SER A 235 31.13 -18.57 -18.44
C SER A 235 32.32 -18.76 -19.37
N GLN A 236 32.67 -17.76 -20.20
CA GLN A 236 33.81 -17.81 -21.12
C GLN A 236 35.16 -17.88 -20.41
N PHE A 237 35.35 -17.10 -19.34
CA PHE A 237 36.62 -17.07 -18.60
C PHE A 237 36.74 -18.18 -17.55
N SER A 238 35.65 -18.89 -17.24
CA SER A 238 35.63 -19.91 -16.18
C SER A 238 36.66 -21.01 -16.36
N GLU A 239 36.75 -21.60 -17.54
CA GLU A 239 37.69 -22.70 -17.82
C GLU A 239 39.13 -22.17 -17.94
N THR A 240 39.35 -21.11 -18.71
CA THR A 240 40.70 -20.62 -19.03
C THR A 240 41.38 -19.89 -17.89
N THR A 241 40.63 -19.09 -17.14
CA THR A 241 41.17 -18.16 -16.16
C THR A 241 40.99 -18.68 -14.74
N PHE A 242 39.89 -19.38 -14.47
CA PHE A 242 39.55 -19.83 -13.12
C PHE A 242 39.74 -21.35 -12.92
N ASN A 243 40.17 -22.06 -13.97
CA ASN A 243 40.32 -23.52 -14.00
C ASN A 243 39.05 -24.23 -13.50
N GLN A 244 37.90 -23.73 -13.94
CA GLN A 244 36.57 -24.21 -13.57
C GLN A 244 35.76 -24.42 -14.86
N LYS A 245 35.65 -25.66 -15.31
CA LYS A 245 34.85 -25.97 -16.50
C LYS A 245 33.35 -25.94 -16.15
N LEU A 246 32.64 -24.99 -16.72
CA LEU A 246 31.18 -24.94 -16.65
C LEU A 246 30.57 -25.71 -17.82
N ASN A 247 29.74 -26.68 -17.50
CA ASN A 247 28.90 -27.40 -18.45
C ASN A 247 27.64 -26.60 -18.79
N LEU A 248 27.16 -25.75 -17.87
CA LEU A 248 25.96 -24.93 -18.08
C LEU A 248 26.02 -23.64 -17.24
N MET A 249 25.71 -22.52 -17.88
CA MET A 249 25.34 -21.25 -17.25
C MET A 249 23.96 -20.85 -17.78
N HIS A 250 22.94 -20.87 -16.91
CA HIS A 250 21.55 -20.61 -17.31
C HIS A 250 21.00 -19.39 -16.58
N VAL A 251 20.66 -18.33 -17.31
CA VAL A 251 20.00 -17.15 -16.76
C VAL A 251 18.49 -17.23 -17.03
N VAL A 252 17.68 -17.13 -15.98
CA VAL A 252 16.22 -17.22 -16.04
C VAL A 252 15.60 -15.90 -15.64
N PHE A 253 14.73 -15.35 -16.49
CA PHE A 253 13.92 -14.16 -16.21
C PHE A 253 12.43 -14.52 -16.18
N ASP A 254 11.60 -13.78 -15.45
CA ASP A 254 10.13 -13.96 -15.50
C ASP A 254 9.63 -13.80 -16.95
N ALA A 255 9.92 -12.62 -17.51
CA ALA A 255 9.57 -12.22 -18.86
C ALA A 255 10.79 -11.56 -19.47
N SER A 256 11.55 -12.28 -20.30
CA SER A 256 12.66 -11.71 -21.05
C SER A 256 12.14 -11.01 -22.31
N SER A 257 12.80 -9.92 -22.66
CA SER A 257 12.72 -9.37 -24.02
C SER A 257 13.17 -10.41 -25.06
N ASN A 258 12.50 -10.48 -26.22
CA ASN A 258 12.79 -11.47 -27.27
C ASN A 258 14.24 -11.43 -27.77
N GLN A 259 14.90 -10.29 -27.68
CA GLN A 259 16.28 -10.07 -28.13
C GLN A 259 17.35 -10.67 -27.21
N VAL A 260 17.01 -10.97 -25.96
CA VAL A 260 17.97 -11.50 -24.96
C VAL A 260 17.94 -13.03 -24.93
N ASN A 261 17.00 -13.66 -25.63
CA ASN A 261 16.95 -15.11 -25.78
C ASN A 261 18.06 -15.56 -26.74
N GLY A 262 19.00 -16.33 -26.20
CA GLY A 262 20.05 -16.95 -26.99
C GLY A 262 20.61 -18.16 -26.26
N THR A 263 20.73 -19.26 -26.99
CA THR A 263 21.57 -20.40 -26.60
C THR A 263 22.88 -20.22 -27.35
N SER A 264 24.02 -20.32 -26.67
CA SER A 264 25.29 -20.42 -27.38
C SER A 264 25.31 -21.66 -28.26
N ASN A 265 26.05 -21.65 -29.37
CA ASN A 265 26.05 -22.77 -30.33
C ASN A 265 26.50 -24.11 -29.71
N ASP A 266 27.24 -24.06 -28.61
CA ASP A 266 27.72 -25.21 -27.83
C ASP A 266 26.78 -25.61 -26.67
N GLY A 267 25.70 -24.86 -26.43
CA GLY A 267 24.71 -25.15 -25.39
C GLY A 267 25.19 -24.88 -23.95
N THR A 268 26.40 -24.35 -23.77
CA THR A 268 26.99 -24.11 -22.44
C THR A 268 26.43 -22.85 -21.77
N PHE A 269 25.86 -21.93 -22.54
CA PHE A 269 25.20 -20.72 -22.05
C PHE A 269 23.77 -20.62 -22.56
N VAL A 270 22.82 -20.49 -21.64
CA VAL A 270 21.38 -20.47 -21.92
C VAL A 270 20.73 -19.27 -21.26
N VAL A 271 19.84 -18.61 -21.98
CA VAL A 271 18.93 -17.60 -21.40
C VAL A 271 17.49 -17.98 -21.68
N SER A 272 16.65 -18.02 -20.65
CA SER A 272 15.24 -18.38 -20.78
C SER A 272 14.31 -17.36 -20.14
N SER A 273 13.07 -17.34 -20.66
CA SER A 273 11.96 -16.65 -20.02
C SER A 273 10.96 -17.66 -19.50
N ALA A 274 10.67 -17.59 -18.20
CA ALA A 274 9.69 -18.44 -17.54
C ALA A 274 8.34 -18.43 -18.26
N LYS A 275 7.84 -17.24 -18.62
CA LYS A 275 6.58 -17.10 -19.38
C LYS A 275 6.59 -17.78 -20.75
N LYS A 276 7.70 -17.74 -21.49
CA LYS A 276 7.79 -18.40 -22.81
C LYS A 276 7.84 -19.92 -22.68
N GLU A 277 8.41 -20.41 -21.58
CA GLU A 277 8.47 -21.82 -21.24
C GLU A 277 7.19 -22.33 -20.56
N GLY A 278 6.14 -21.50 -20.44
CA GLY A 278 4.84 -21.89 -19.88
C GLY A 278 4.70 -21.74 -18.36
N PHE A 279 5.64 -21.08 -17.69
CA PHE A 279 5.59 -20.82 -16.24
C PHE A 279 5.06 -19.40 -15.95
N THR A 280 4.38 -19.25 -14.82
CA THR A 280 3.86 -17.93 -14.40
C THR A 280 4.98 -16.98 -13.99
N ILE A 281 5.97 -17.51 -13.26
CA ILE A 281 7.12 -16.78 -12.69
C ILE A 281 8.40 -17.64 -12.79
N ALA A 282 9.56 -16.99 -12.72
CA ALA A 282 10.88 -17.62 -12.76
C ALA A 282 11.10 -18.61 -11.62
N ASP A 283 10.56 -18.34 -10.43
CA ASP A 283 10.67 -19.24 -9.27
C ASP A 283 10.18 -20.66 -9.58
N ASP A 284 9.04 -20.78 -10.27
CA ASP A 284 8.48 -22.09 -10.62
C ASP A 284 9.32 -22.81 -11.66
N MET A 285 9.82 -22.07 -12.65
CA MET A 285 10.76 -22.61 -13.64
C MET A 285 12.06 -23.08 -12.97
N LEU A 286 12.61 -22.32 -12.01
CA LEU A 286 13.85 -22.66 -11.32
C LEU A 286 13.69 -23.91 -10.45
N VAL A 287 12.55 -24.06 -9.78
CA VAL A 287 12.21 -25.27 -9.01
C VAL A 287 12.06 -26.48 -9.93
N GLU A 288 11.39 -26.32 -11.08
CA GLU A 288 11.28 -27.38 -12.08
C GLU A 288 12.64 -27.77 -12.66
N LEU A 289 13.52 -26.79 -12.95
CA LEU A 289 14.89 -27.07 -13.38
C LEU A 289 15.65 -27.85 -12.32
N ALA A 290 15.55 -27.50 -11.04
CA ALA A 290 16.17 -28.24 -9.95
C ALA A 290 15.69 -29.68 -9.89
N ASN A 291 14.37 -29.92 -10.01
CA ASN A 291 13.81 -31.27 -10.05
C ASN A 291 14.35 -32.08 -11.24
N ARG A 292 14.46 -31.48 -12.42
CA ARG A 292 15.05 -32.15 -13.60
C ARG A 292 16.51 -32.53 -13.37
N GLN A 293 17.32 -31.64 -12.78
CA GLN A 293 18.71 -31.95 -12.44
C GLN A 293 18.81 -33.03 -11.35
N ASN A 294 17.86 -33.06 -10.40
CA ASN A 294 17.77 -34.11 -9.39
C ASN A 294 17.51 -35.49 -10.02
N ILE A 295 16.49 -35.57 -10.89
CA ILE A 295 16.16 -36.79 -11.64
C ILE A 295 17.33 -37.24 -12.51
N ALA A 296 18.06 -36.30 -13.11
CA ALA A 296 19.24 -36.57 -13.93
C ALA A 296 20.49 -36.95 -13.11
N GLY A 297 20.45 -36.89 -11.77
CA GLY A 297 21.60 -37.17 -10.91
C GLY A 297 22.72 -36.11 -10.99
N THR A 298 22.40 -34.89 -11.44
CA THR A 298 23.36 -33.79 -11.62
C THR A 298 23.15 -32.64 -10.65
N LEU A 299 22.18 -32.73 -9.73
CA LEU A 299 21.84 -31.65 -8.80
C LEU A 299 23.03 -31.20 -7.93
N ASP A 300 23.86 -32.14 -7.48
CA ASP A 300 25.04 -31.82 -6.66
C ASP A 300 26.06 -30.94 -7.39
N SER A 301 26.04 -30.96 -8.73
CA SER A 301 26.90 -30.11 -9.56
C SER A 301 26.28 -28.73 -9.88
N CYS A 302 25.07 -28.48 -9.39
CA CYS A 302 24.31 -27.25 -9.66
C CYS A 302 24.43 -26.24 -8.52
N LEU A 303 24.59 -24.97 -8.87
CA LEU A 303 24.51 -23.83 -7.98
C LEU A 303 23.39 -22.90 -8.45
N PHE A 304 22.40 -22.69 -7.59
CA PHE A 304 21.30 -21.75 -7.82
C PHE A 304 21.61 -20.38 -7.20
N VAL A 305 21.49 -19.33 -8.00
CA VAL A 305 21.74 -17.95 -7.56
C VAL A 305 20.42 -17.21 -7.42
N THR A 306 19.99 -16.94 -6.19
CA THR A 306 18.81 -16.10 -5.91
C THR A 306 18.90 -15.48 -4.52
N SER A 307 18.26 -14.33 -4.30
CA SER A 307 18.12 -13.71 -2.99
C SER A 307 16.72 -13.86 -2.41
N ASP A 308 15.77 -14.43 -3.16
CA ASP A 308 14.42 -14.70 -2.67
C ASP A 308 14.46 -15.81 -1.61
N ARG A 309 13.84 -15.54 -0.46
CA ARG A 309 13.85 -16.48 0.66
C ARG A 309 12.95 -17.69 0.39
N GLY A 310 11.76 -17.48 -0.16
CA GLY A 310 10.79 -18.54 -0.42
C GLY A 310 11.29 -19.50 -1.50
N LEU A 311 11.89 -18.97 -2.58
CA LEU A 311 12.52 -19.77 -3.61
C LEU A 311 13.69 -20.59 -3.04
N ARG A 312 14.56 -19.99 -2.21
CA ARG A 312 15.66 -20.72 -1.57
C ARG A 312 15.17 -21.87 -0.70
N GLU A 313 14.11 -21.66 0.09
CA GLU A 313 13.51 -22.72 0.90
C GLU A 313 12.98 -23.87 0.02
N ARG A 314 12.28 -23.55 -1.09
CA ARG A 314 11.81 -24.54 -2.07
C ARG A 314 12.96 -25.31 -2.72
N LEU A 315 14.02 -24.62 -3.16
CA LEU A 315 15.19 -25.24 -3.79
C LEU A 315 15.95 -26.15 -2.79
N LYS A 316 16.15 -25.70 -1.55
CA LYS A 316 16.81 -26.49 -0.50
C LYS A 316 16.02 -27.73 -0.12
N SER A 317 14.68 -27.68 -0.18
CA SER A 317 13.85 -28.88 0.05
C SER A 317 14.10 -30.01 -0.97
N ILE A 318 14.66 -29.69 -2.13
CA ILE A 318 15.05 -30.64 -3.20
C ILE A 318 16.53 -31.05 -3.04
N GLY A 319 17.29 -30.43 -2.13
CA GLY A 319 18.73 -30.65 -1.96
C GLY A 319 19.61 -29.71 -2.80
N ALA A 320 19.05 -28.67 -3.41
CA ALA A 320 19.82 -27.78 -4.28
C ALA A 320 20.75 -26.85 -3.48
N LYS A 321 22.00 -26.70 -3.95
CA LYS A 321 22.95 -25.72 -3.42
C LYS A 321 22.55 -24.31 -3.87
N CYS A 322 22.48 -23.37 -2.94
CA CYS A 322 22.02 -22.01 -3.20
C CYS A 322 23.05 -20.96 -2.76
N ILE A 323 23.08 -19.82 -3.45
CA ILE A 323 23.83 -18.63 -3.02
C ILE A 323 23.02 -17.36 -3.27
N LYS A 324 23.21 -16.36 -2.40
CA LYS A 324 22.62 -15.03 -2.57
C LYS A 324 23.16 -14.33 -3.82
N SER A 325 22.27 -13.65 -4.54
CA SER A 325 22.61 -12.90 -5.77
C SER A 325 23.70 -11.85 -5.54
N GLY A 326 23.69 -11.15 -4.40
CA GLY A 326 24.74 -10.17 -4.08
C GLY A 326 26.12 -10.82 -3.85
N ARG A 327 26.15 -12.02 -3.26
CA ARG A 327 27.41 -12.79 -3.07
C ARG A 327 27.94 -13.30 -4.40
N TRP A 328 27.04 -13.76 -5.27
CA TRP A 328 27.40 -14.11 -6.65
C TRP A 328 27.98 -12.90 -7.41
N MET A 329 27.32 -11.74 -7.35
CA MET A 329 27.79 -10.52 -7.99
C MET A 329 29.17 -10.09 -7.48
N ALA A 330 29.40 -10.13 -6.17
CA ALA A 330 30.71 -9.83 -5.58
C ALA A 330 31.79 -10.82 -6.05
N PHE A 331 31.44 -12.11 -6.10
CA PHE A 331 32.35 -13.15 -6.59
C PHE A 331 32.69 -12.96 -8.08
N ALA A 332 31.69 -12.67 -8.92
CA ALA A 332 31.89 -12.40 -10.34
C ALA A 332 32.74 -11.13 -10.54
N HIS A 333 32.51 -10.08 -9.76
CA HIS A 333 33.33 -8.86 -9.76
C HIS A 333 34.79 -9.17 -9.45
N ALA A 334 35.07 -9.92 -8.38
CA ALA A 334 36.43 -10.26 -7.99
C ALA A 334 37.20 -11.07 -9.04
N HIS A 335 36.48 -11.85 -9.87
CA HIS A 335 37.07 -12.68 -10.92
C HIS A 335 37.17 -11.97 -12.27
N LEU A 336 36.20 -11.11 -12.61
CA LEU A 336 36.09 -10.48 -13.93
C LEU A 336 36.63 -9.05 -13.99
N CYS A 337 36.80 -8.38 -12.85
CA CYS A 337 37.36 -7.04 -12.77
C CYS A 337 38.87 -7.14 -12.46
N PRO A 338 39.78 -6.82 -13.40
CA PRO A 338 41.22 -6.91 -13.17
C PRO A 338 41.71 -6.09 -11.97
N ASN A 339 40.98 -5.01 -11.65
CA ASN A 339 41.28 -4.06 -10.59
C ASN A 339 40.26 -4.14 -9.45
N ALA A 340 39.72 -5.32 -9.14
CA ALA A 340 38.68 -5.50 -8.12
C ALA A 340 39.08 -4.97 -6.72
N ALA A 341 40.38 -4.83 -6.43
CA ALA A 341 40.88 -4.27 -5.18
C ALA A 341 40.67 -2.75 -5.05
N THR A 342 40.58 -2.03 -6.17
CA THR A 342 40.46 -0.56 -6.21
C THR A 342 39.18 -0.07 -6.87
N THR A 343 38.49 -0.94 -7.61
CA THR A 343 37.22 -0.63 -8.29
C THR A 343 36.08 -1.25 -7.50
N SER A 344 35.09 -0.44 -7.13
CA SER A 344 33.88 -0.94 -6.50
C SER A 344 32.99 -1.70 -7.50
N ILE A 345 32.12 -2.57 -6.99
CA ILE A 345 31.17 -3.30 -7.83
C ILE A 345 30.24 -2.38 -8.62
N ASP A 346 29.87 -1.23 -8.05
CA ASP A 346 29.02 -0.22 -8.69
C ASP A 346 29.74 0.45 -9.87
N GLU A 347 31.01 0.83 -9.68
CA GLU A 347 31.86 1.41 -10.72
C GLU A 347 32.13 0.42 -11.84
N TRP A 348 32.49 -0.82 -11.52
CA TRP A 348 32.69 -1.88 -12.50
C TRP A 348 31.42 -2.13 -13.32
N THR A 349 30.26 -2.18 -12.65
CA THR A 349 28.96 -2.33 -13.34
C THR A 349 28.69 -1.16 -14.29
N ALA A 350 29.02 0.08 -13.90
CA ALA A 350 28.86 1.26 -14.75
C ALA A 350 29.82 1.26 -15.96
N GLN A 351 31.05 0.75 -15.78
CA GLN A 351 32.00 0.57 -16.87
C GLN A 351 31.51 -0.48 -17.88
N LEU A 352 31.04 -1.64 -17.40
CA LEU A 352 30.45 -2.68 -18.26
C LEU A 352 29.21 -2.16 -18.98
N TRP A 353 28.35 -1.40 -18.29
CA TRP A 353 27.20 -0.77 -18.90
C TRP A 353 27.59 0.10 -20.10
N SER A 354 28.63 0.92 -19.95
CA SER A 354 29.13 1.79 -21.02
C SER A 354 29.65 0.98 -22.22
N GLN A 355 30.27 -0.18 -21.98
CA GLN A 355 30.72 -1.09 -23.04
C GLN A 355 29.53 -1.66 -23.81
N VAL A 356 28.54 -2.24 -23.12
CA VAL A 356 27.35 -2.84 -23.74
C VAL A 356 26.56 -1.82 -24.55
N THR A 357 26.44 -0.57 -24.07
CA THR A 357 25.76 0.48 -24.83
C THR A 357 26.51 0.91 -26.09
N ASN A 358 27.84 0.86 -26.09
CA ASN A 358 28.65 1.24 -27.25
C ASN A 358 28.65 0.13 -28.32
N GLU A 359 28.50 -1.13 -27.92
CA GLU A 359 28.38 -2.27 -28.85
C GLU A 359 27.01 -2.34 -29.54
N SER A 360 25.99 -1.71 -28.96
CA SER A 360 24.60 -1.76 -29.45
C SER A 360 24.22 -0.58 -30.36
N ASN A 361 25.09 0.42 -30.49
CA ASN A 361 24.93 1.56 -31.41
C ASN A 361 25.84 1.36 -32.61
#